data_AF-A0A914YJD5-F1
#
_entry.id   AF-A0A914YJD5-F1
#
_cell.length_a   1.000
_cell.length_b   1.000
_cell.length_c   1.000
_cell.angle_alpha   90.00
_cell.angle_beta   90.00
_cell.angle_gamma   90.00
#
_symmetry.space_group_name_H-M   'P 1'
#
loop_
_entity.id
_entity.type
_entity.pdbx_description
1 polymer ?
#
loop_
_entity_poly.entity_id
_entity_poly.type
_entity_poly.pdbx_seq_one_letter_code
_entity_poly.pdbx_strand_id
1 'polypeptide(L)'
;MFAISTHKRSWTFNSIQQLQQMRMAANSAFIDKYKPYIESPEQIKVFFTPDEEQLLCRVVSDAGLRFGHDFQPTLPPAIRWIAFMYYKRFFLKCMLFLYI
;
A
#
# COMPACT_ATOMS: atom_id res chain seq x y z
N MET A 1 1.07 26.26 5.58
CA MET A 1 -0.29 25.75 5.28
C MET A 1 -0.24 24.80 4.08
N PHE A 2 -1.24 23.91 3.91
CA PHE A 2 -1.22 22.74 3.01
C PHE A 2 -0.60 22.95 1.61
N ALA A 3 -0.76 24.12 1.01
CA ALA A 3 -0.21 24.48 -0.31
C ALA A 3 1.32 24.33 -0.44
N ILE A 4 2.08 24.49 0.65
CA ILE A 4 3.55 24.32 0.70
C ILE A 4 3.97 23.01 1.38
N SER A 5 3.01 22.12 1.68
CA SER A 5 3.29 20.89 2.41
C SER A 5 3.93 19.81 1.54
N THR A 6 4.74 18.95 2.16
CA THR A 6 5.28 17.74 1.53
C THR A 6 4.17 16.77 1.10
N HIS A 7 3.01 16.80 1.76
CA HIS A 7 1.81 16.06 1.38
C HIS A 7 1.34 16.46 -0.01
N LYS A 8 1.14 17.76 -0.27
CA LYS A 8 0.73 18.26 -1.59
C LYS A 8 1.82 18.04 -2.66
N ARG A 9 3.09 18.17 -2.28
CA ARG A 9 4.18 18.00 -3.26
C ARG A 9 4.34 16.55 -3.73
N SER A 10 4.19 15.57 -2.84
CA SER A 10 4.64 14.19 -3.10
C SER A 10 3.54 13.14 -3.02
N TRP A 11 2.36 13.47 -2.46
CA TRP A 11 1.31 12.51 -2.12
C TRP A 11 -0.08 12.94 -2.57
N THR A 12 -0.20 14.04 -3.33
CA THR A 12 -1.42 14.37 -4.07
C THR A 12 -1.16 14.17 -5.55
N PHE A 13 -2.05 13.42 -6.19
CA PHE A 13 -1.94 13.03 -7.59
C PHE A 13 -3.11 13.60 -8.37
N ASN A 14 -2.89 13.92 -9.64
CA ASN A 14 -3.88 14.63 -10.45
C ASN A 14 -4.94 13.67 -11.02
N SER A 15 -4.64 12.37 -11.11
CA SER A 15 -5.53 11.36 -11.69
C SER A 15 -5.36 10.00 -11.03
N ILE A 16 -6.44 9.22 -11.02
CA ILE A 16 -6.46 7.81 -10.60
C ILE A 16 -5.55 6.97 -11.51
N GLN A 17 -5.40 7.35 -12.78
CA GLN A 17 -4.53 6.66 -13.73
C GLN A 17 -3.05 6.75 -13.33
N GLN A 18 -2.60 7.90 -12.81
CA GLN A 18 -1.22 8.02 -12.28
C GLN A 18 -0.99 7.09 -11.09
N LEU A 19 -1.99 6.93 -10.22
CA LEU A 19 -1.92 5.97 -9.11
C LEU A 19 -1.78 4.53 -9.62
N GLN A 20 -2.54 4.16 -10.65
CA GLN A 20 -2.46 2.82 -11.25
C GLN A 20 -1.11 2.57 -11.91
N GLN A 21 -0.57 3.54 -12.65
CA GLN A 21 0.76 3.44 -13.26
C GLN A 21 1.87 3.26 -12.22
N MET A 22 1.83 4.03 -11.12
CA MET A 22 2.82 3.85 -10.04
C MET A 22 2.74 2.47 -9.40
N ARG A 23 1.53 1.92 -9.22
CA ARG A 23 1.35 0.56 -8.69
C ARG A 23 1.91 -0.49 -9.64
N MET A 24 1.61 -0.37 -10.94
CA MET A 24 2.16 -1.27 -11.95
C MET A 24 3.69 -1.21 -11.99
N ALA A 25 4.28 -0.02 -11.90
CA ALA A 25 5.72 0.17 -11.85
C ALA A 25 6.35 -0.41 -10.57
N ALA A 26 5.68 -0.27 -9.41
CA ALA A 26 6.13 -0.87 -8.17
C ALA A 26 6.10 -2.41 -8.23
N ASN A 27 5.05 -2.98 -8.82
CA ASN A 27 4.92 -4.42 -9.03
C ASN A 27 6.00 -4.94 -10.00
N SER A 28 6.21 -4.29 -11.14
CA SER A 28 7.27 -4.69 -12.09
C SER A 28 8.66 -4.61 -11.46
N ALA A 29 8.96 -3.52 -10.73
CA ALA A 29 10.23 -3.39 -10.01
C ALA A 29 10.41 -4.45 -8.93
N PHE A 30 9.32 -4.88 -8.29
CA PHE A 30 9.34 -5.98 -7.33
C PHE A 30 9.65 -7.31 -7.99
N ILE A 31 8.95 -7.63 -9.10
CA ILE A 31 9.21 -8.83 -9.89
C ILE A 31 10.66 -8.84 -10.36
N ASP A 32 11.17 -7.74 -10.91
CA ASP A 32 12.56 -7.66 -11.40
C ASP A 32 13.58 -7.87 -10.27
N LYS A 33 13.31 -7.35 -9.07
CA LYS A 33 14.17 -7.53 -7.90
C LYS A 33 14.15 -8.98 -7.38
N TYR A 34 13.01 -9.66 -7.45
CA TYR A 34 12.84 -11.02 -6.94
C TYR A 34 13.11 -12.11 -7.96
N LYS A 35 13.06 -11.79 -9.26
CA LYS A 35 13.39 -12.67 -10.38
C LYS A 35 14.70 -13.46 -10.21
N PRO A 36 15.83 -12.88 -9.73
CA PRO A 36 17.06 -13.65 -9.52
C PRO A 36 16.99 -14.67 -8.38
N TYR A 37 15.98 -14.59 -7.50
CA TYR A 37 15.78 -15.51 -6.37
C TYR A 37 14.71 -16.56 -6.65
N ILE A 38 14.14 -16.57 -7.86
CA ILE A 38 13.13 -17.55 -8.29
C ILE A 38 13.86 -18.74 -8.94
N GLU A 39 13.85 -19.89 -8.29
CA GLU A 39 14.47 -21.11 -8.78
C GLU A 39 13.49 -21.97 -9.60
N SER A 40 12.18 -21.74 -9.46
CA SER A 40 11.15 -22.54 -10.13
C SER A 40 9.99 -21.70 -10.69
N PRO A 41 9.43 -22.05 -11.86
CA PRO A 41 8.29 -21.34 -12.45
C PRO A 41 7.00 -21.41 -11.62
N GLU A 42 6.94 -22.32 -10.63
CA GLU A 42 5.83 -22.43 -9.68
C GLU A 42 5.81 -21.30 -8.64
N GLN A 43 6.98 -20.77 -8.26
CA GLN A 43 7.09 -19.59 -7.40
C GLN A 43 6.59 -18.31 -8.08
N ILE A 44 6.48 -18.30 -9.41
CA ILE A 44 5.90 -17.16 -10.14
C ILE A 44 4.39 -17.03 -9.87
N LYS A 45 3.70 -18.15 -9.58
CA LYS A 45 2.27 -18.15 -9.21
C LYS A 45 2.03 -17.64 -7.78
N VAL A 46 3.09 -17.50 -7.00
CA VAL A 46 3.01 -17.00 -5.61
C VAL A 46 2.94 -15.48 -5.59
N PHE A 47 3.38 -14.78 -6.64
CA PHE A 47 3.21 -13.32 -6.72
C PHE A 47 1.75 -12.95 -6.91
N PHE A 48 1.27 -12.08 -6.02
CA PHE A 48 -0.06 -11.51 -6.15
C PHE A 48 -0.21 -10.73 -7.44
N THR A 49 -1.34 -10.94 -8.11
CA THR A 49 -1.78 -10.03 -9.17
C THR A 49 -2.09 -8.65 -8.58
N PRO A 50 -2.00 -7.57 -9.38
CA PRO A 50 -2.29 -6.22 -8.91
C PRO A 50 -3.73 -6.04 -8.38
N ASP A 51 -4.66 -6.94 -8.74
CA ASP A 51 -6.02 -6.94 -8.23
C ASP A 51 -6.11 -7.58 -6.84
N GLU A 52 -5.47 -8.73 -6.64
CA GLU A 52 -5.38 -9.39 -5.33
C GLU A 52 -4.67 -8.52 -4.28
N GLU A 53 -3.61 -7.82 -4.69
CA GLU A 53 -2.93 -6.86 -3.81
C GLU A 53 -3.87 -5.73 -3.38
N GLN A 54 -4.70 -5.23 -4.30
CA GLN A 54 -5.70 -4.20 -3.96
C GLN A 54 -6.77 -4.74 -3.03
N LEU A 55 -7.23 -5.97 -3.24
CA LEU A 55 -8.18 -6.61 -2.35
C LEU A 55 -7.60 -6.75 -0.95
N LEU A 56 -6.37 -7.26 -0.82
CA LEU A 56 -5.67 -7.40 0.45
C LEU A 56 -5.49 -6.04 1.14
N CYS A 57 -5.07 -5.01 0.41
CA CYS A 57 -4.98 -3.65 0.93
C CYS A 57 -6.31 -3.14 1.48
N ARG A 58 -7.44 -3.45 0.82
CA ARG A 58 -8.78 -3.06 1.28
C ARG A 58 -9.20 -3.83 2.54
N VAL A 59 -8.97 -5.14 2.58
CA VAL A 59 -9.31 -5.99 3.73
C VAL A 59 -8.54 -5.55 4.97
N VAL A 60 -7.22 -5.35 4.84
CA VAL A 60 -6.38 -4.91 5.96
C VAL A 60 -6.69 -3.46 6.36
N SER A 61 -7.03 -2.60 5.40
CA SER A 61 -7.51 -1.25 5.67
C SER A 61 -8.79 -1.25 6.53
N ASP A 62 -9.75 -2.11 6.19
CA ASP A 62 -11.01 -2.24 6.94
C ASP A 62 -10.76 -2.79 8.35
N ALA A 63 -9.98 -3.88 8.45
CA ALA A 63 -9.58 -4.47 9.72
C ALA A 63 -8.84 -3.47 10.62
N GLY A 64 -7.93 -2.67 10.06
CA GLY A 64 -7.21 -1.62 10.79
C GLY A 64 -8.11 -0.47 11.26
N LEU A 65 -9.13 -0.12 10.48
CA LEU A 65 -10.10 0.91 10.87
C LEU A 65 -10.99 0.43 12.01
N ARG A 66 -11.47 -0.82 11.93
CA ARG A 66 -12.22 -1.50 13.00
C ARG A 66 -11.38 -1.62 14.28
N PHE A 67 -10.15 -2.09 14.15
CA PHE A 67 -9.21 -2.14 15.27
C PHE A 67 -9.03 -0.78 15.94
N GLY A 68 -8.80 0.27 15.14
CA GLY A 68 -8.65 1.63 15.67
C GLY A 68 -9.92 2.19 16.33
N HIS A 69 -11.10 1.68 15.97
CA HIS A 69 -12.38 2.02 16.60
C HIS A 69 -12.55 1.35 17.96
N ASP A 70 -12.23 0.07 18.04
CA ASP A 70 -12.42 -0.73 19.25
C ASP A 70 -11.23 -0.64 20.22
N PHE A 71 -10.14 0.03 19.80
CA PHE A 71 -8.95 0.21 20.62
C PHE A 71 -9.24 0.98 21.91
N GLN A 72 -8.75 0.43 23.04
CA GLN A 72 -8.83 1.05 24.36
C GLN A 72 -7.42 1.32 24.89
N PRO A 73 -7.11 2.56 25.33
CA PRO A 73 -8.00 3.73 25.42
C PRO A 73 -8.37 4.32 24.05
N THR A 74 -9.53 4.98 23.95
CA THR A 74 -10.05 5.53 22.69
C THR A 74 -9.02 6.41 21.98
N LEU A 75 -8.61 5.99 20.79
CA LEU A 75 -7.69 6.76 19.96
C LEU A 75 -8.37 8.03 19.41
N PRO A 76 -7.71 9.18 19.47
CA PRO A 76 -8.15 10.37 18.75
C PRO A 76 -8.34 10.09 17.25
N PRO A 77 -9.44 10.55 16.63
CA PRO A 77 -9.71 10.31 15.20
C PRO A 77 -8.55 10.73 14.28
N ALA A 78 -7.84 11.81 14.62
CA ALA A 78 -6.70 12.29 13.86
C ALA A 78 -5.60 11.23 13.73
N ILE A 79 -5.27 10.52 14.82
CA ILE A 79 -4.22 9.50 14.83
C ILE A 79 -4.62 8.32 13.93
N ARG A 80 -5.89 7.93 13.98
CA ARG A 80 -6.43 6.86 13.13
C ARG A 80 -6.29 7.18 11.65
N TRP A 81 -6.66 8.39 11.24
CA TRP A 81 -6.55 8.83 9.85
C TRP A 81 -5.10 9.01 9.39
N ILE A 82 -4.21 9.45 10.28
CA ILE A 82 -2.78 9.56 9.99
C ILE A 82 -2.18 8.16 9.76
N ALA A 83 -2.49 7.19 10.62
CA ALA A 83 -2.06 5.79 10.46
C ALA A 83 -2.58 5.21 9.14
N PHE A 84 -3.86 5.43 8.83
CA PHE A 84 -4.46 5.03 7.56
C PHE A 84 -3.80 5.66 6.35
N MET A 85 -3.41 6.94 6.44
CA MET A 85 -2.66 7.61 5.40
C MET A 85 -1.28 6.96 5.21
N TYR A 86 -0.53 6.69 6.29
CA TYR A 86 0.76 6.02 6.19
C TYR A 86 0.65 4.62 5.60
N TYR A 87 -0.36 3.86 6.01
CA TYR A 87 -0.69 2.56 5.44
C TYR A 87 -0.84 2.65 3.91
N LYS A 88 -1.73 3.50 3.42
CA LYS A 88 -1.93 3.68 1.96
C LYS A 88 -0.68 4.13 1.21
N ARG A 89 0.13 4.99 1.84
CA ARG A 89 1.39 5.47 1.27
C ARG A 89 2.45 4.38 1.16
N PHE A 90 2.49 3.49 2.15
CA PHE A 90 3.40 2.36 2.17
C PHE A 90 3.06 1.37 1.04
N PHE A 91 1.80 0.95 0.90
CA PHE A 91 1.39 0.03 -0.18
C PHE A 91 1.47 0.62 -1.58
N LEU A 92 1.46 1.94 -1.70
CA LEU A 92 1.68 2.58 -2.99
C LEU A 92 3.13 2.44 -3.48
N LYS A 93 4.09 2.28 -2.56
CA LYS A 93 5.53 2.18 -2.88
C LYS A 93 6.10 0.77 -2.74
N CYS A 94 5.54 -0.05 -1.87
CA CYS A 94 6.06 -1.38 -1.55
C CYS A 94 4.97 -2.43 -1.76
N MET A 95 5.29 -3.46 -2.55
CA MET A 95 4.47 -4.66 -2.68
C MET A 95 4.55 -5.49 -1.39
N LEU A 96 3.42 -6.06 -0.96
CA LEU A 96 3.22 -6.76 0.32
C LEU A 96 4.09 -7.99 0.59
N PHE A 97 4.83 -8.48 -0.40
CA PHE A 97 5.53 -9.76 -0.28
C PHE A 97 6.78 -9.74 0.61
N LEU A 98 7.22 -8.57 1.10
CA LEU A 98 8.48 -8.46 1.86
C LEU A 98 8.32 -8.62 3.38
N TYR A 99 7.11 -8.85 3.90
CA TYR A 99 6.82 -8.81 5.34
C TYR A 99 5.73 -9.82 5.79
N ILE A 100 5.73 -11.02 5.23
CA ILE A 100 5.07 -12.22 5.79
C ILE A 100 6.13 -13.32 5.82
#